data_AF-A0A1R3VW89-F1
#
_entry.id   AF-A0A1R3VW89-F1
#
_cell.length_a   1.000
_cell.length_b   1.000
_cell.length_c   1.000
_cell.angle_alpha   90.00
_cell.angle_beta   90.00
_cell.angle_gamma   90.00
#
_symmetry.space_group_name_H-M   'P 1'
#
loop_
_entity.id
_entity.type
_entity.pdbx_description
1 polymer ?
#
loop_
_entity_poly.entity_id
_entity_poly.type
_entity_poly.pdbx_seq_one_letter_code
_entity_poly.pdbx_strand_id
1 'polypeptide(L)'
;MSTIDASTATADSAEDLIAQQRKIVNRLRRAEGQLSAVIRAVESGAECRDIVIQLSAVSKALDRAGFAIVASAMRNCLADPDDSSMTPDELEKLFLTLA
;
A
#
# COMPACT_ATOMS: atom_id res chain seq x y z
N MET A 1 -11.28 -13.42 36.78
CA MET A 1 -11.60 -12.04 36.37
C MET A 1 -10.29 -11.39 35.96
N SER A 2 -9.89 -11.55 34.69
CA SER A 2 -8.58 -11.06 34.22
C SER A 2 -8.72 -9.56 33.93
N THR A 3 -8.00 -8.73 34.69
CA THR A 3 -7.79 -7.32 34.35
C THR A 3 -6.89 -7.29 33.12
N ILE A 4 -7.47 -6.97 31.97
CA ILE A 4 -6.68 -6.65 30.77
C ILE A 4 -6.05 -5.27 31.03
N ASP A 5 -4.74 -5.26 31.22
CA ASP A 5 -3.94 -4.05 31.37
C ASP A 5 -3.98 -3.23 30.08
N ALA A 6 -4.40 -1.96 30.17
CA ALA A 6 -4.41 -1.00 29.06
C ALA A 6 -3.01 -0.81 28.42
N SER A 7 -1.95 -1.22 29.12
CA SER A 7 -0.56 -1.20 28.65
C SER A 7 -0.24 -2.24 27.56
N THR A 8 -1.02 -3.31 27.41
CA THR A 8 -0.75 -4.37 26.42
C THR A 8 -1.39 -4.07 25.05
N ALA A 9 -2.49 -3.32 25.02
CA ALA A 9 -3.23 -2.97 23.80
C ALA A 9 -2.46 -1.99 22.88
N THR A 10 -1.66 -1.08 23.46
CA THR A 10 -0.86 -0.11 22.69
C THR A 10 0.38 -0.73 22.06
N ALA A 11 1.00 -1.72 22.72
CA ALA A 11 2.15 -2.44 22.19
C ALA A 11 1.78 -3.35 21.01
N ASP A 12 0.63 -4.03 21.09
CA ASP A 12 0.11 -4.91 20.03
C ASP A 12 -0.19 -4.13 18.73
N SER A 13 -0.78 -2.93 18.88
CA SER A 13 -1.10 -2.04 17.76
C SER A 13 0.15 -1.54 17.02
N ALA A 14 1.24 -1.25 17.75
CA ALA A 14 2.49 -0.79 17.16
C ALA A 14 3.19 -1.88 16.33
N GLU A 15 3.21 -3.13 16.83
CA GLU A 15 3.81 -4.25 16.11
C GLU A 15 3.04 -4.58 14.81
N ASP A 16 1.71 -4.52 14.88
CA ASP A 16 0.84 -4.68 13.72
C ASP A 16 1.09 -3.60 12.66
N LEU A 17 1.25 -2.33 13.04
CA LEU A 17 1.58 -1.24 12.11
C LEU A 17 2.92 -1.49 11.40
N ILE A 18 3.95 -1.91 12.13
CA ILE A 18 5.26 -2.25 11.54
C ILE A 18 5.12 -3.45 10.59
N ALA A 19 4.31 -4.45 10.92
CA ALA A 19 4.03 -5.59 10.05
C ALA A 19 3.28 -5.17 8.76
N GLN A 20 2.30 -4.26 8.86
CA GLN A 20 1.60 -3.71 7.70
C GLN A 20 2.52 -2.87 6.82
N GLN A 21 3.35 -2.01 7.41
CA GLN A 21 4.33 -1.23 6.68
C GLN A 21 5.32 -2.13 5.91
N ARG A 22 5.84 -3.18 6.56
CA ARG A 22 6.69 -4.18 5.89
C ARG A 22 5.98 -4.85 4.71
N LYS A 23 4.70 -5.20 4.85
CA LYS A 23 3.89 -5.78 3.75
C LYS A 23 3.74 -4.80 2.58
N ILE A 24 3.52 -3.51 2.85
CA ILE A 24 3.44 -2.46 1.81
C ILE A 24 4.78 -2.33 1.08
N VAL A 25 5.89 -2.20 1.80
CA VAL A 25 7.24 -2.11 1.22
C VAL A 25 7.54 -3.32 0.33
N ASN A 26 7.19 -4.53 0.78
CA ASN A 26 7.38 -5.75 -0.01
C ASN A 26 6.50 -5.82 -1.28
N ARG A 27 5.38 -5.10 -1.33
CA ARG A 27 4.57 -4.95 -2.57
C ARG A 27 5.23 -3.96 -3.52
N LEU A 28 5.67 -2.82 -2.99
CA LEU A 28 6.36 -1.78 -3.77
C LEU A 28 7.65 -2.31 -4.41
N ARG A 29 8.50 -3.02 -3.65
CA ARG A 29 9.72 -3.66 -4.19
C ARG A 29 9.43 -4.66 -5.31
N ARG A 30 8.30 -5.37 -5.26
CA ARG A 30 7.89 -6.26 -6.35
C ARG A 30 7.48 -5.48 -7.58
N ALA A 31 6.70 -4.41 -7.43
CA ALA A 31 6.31 -3.53 -8.53
C ALA A 31 7.54 -2.86 -9.17
N GLU A 32 8.53 -2.44 -8.36
CA GLU A 32 9.82 -1.90 -8.81
C GLU A 32 10.58 -2.92 -9.68
N GLY A 33 10.68 -4.17 -9.24
CA GLY A 33 11.33 -5.23 -10.02
C GLY A 33 10.60 -5.52 -11.35
N GLN A 34 9.27 -5.49 -11.34
CA GLN A 34 8.46 -5.65 -12.55
C GLN A 34 8.63 -4.46 -13.51
N LEU A 35 8.61 -3.22 -13.01
CA LEU A 35 8.84 -2.03 -13.81
C LEU A 35 10.25 -2.02 -14.43
N SER A 36 11.25 -2.43 -13.66
CA SER A 36 12.61 -2.61 -14.15
C SER A 36 12.69 -3.63 -15.30
N ALA A 37 11.86 -4.68 -15.27
CA ALA A 37 11.77 -5.65 -16.36
C ALA A 37 11.09 -5.07 -17.60
N VAL A 38 10.02 -4.27 -17.43
CA VAL A 38 9.35 -3.55 -18.52
C VAL A 38 10.34 -2.61 -19.23
N ILE A 39 11.11 -1.83 -18.46
CA ILE A 39 12.11 -0.90 -19.02
C ILE A 39 13.12 -1.67 -19.88
N ARG A 40 13.68 -2.77 -19.36
CA ARG A 40 14.61 -3.62 -20.14
C ARG A 40 13.97 -4.19 -21.40
N ALA A 41 12.70 -4.60 -21.34
CA ALA A 41 11.98 -5.13 -22.49
C ALA A 41 11.82 -4.06 -23.59
N VAL A 42 11.52 -2.81 -23.21
CA VAL A 42 11.45 -1.68 -24.14
C VAL A 42 12.82 -1.40 -24.74
N GLU A 43 13.87 -1.32 -23.92
CA GLU A 43 15.25 -1.06 -24.36
C GLU A 43 15.78 -2.15 -25.31
N SER A 44 15.36 -3.40 -25.11
CA SER A 44 15.71 -4.52 -25.99
C SER A 44 14.84 -4.63 -27.25
N GLY A 45 13.87 -3.73 -27.46
CA GLY A 45 12.96 -3.77 -28.60
C GLY A 45 12.00 -4.97 -28.59
N ALA A 46 11.53 -5.39 -27.40
CA ALA A 46 10.54 -6.46 -27.28
C ALA A 46 9.22 -6.10 -27.96
N GLU A 47 8.40 -7.12 -28.23
CA GLU A 47 7.09 -6.95 -28.85
C GLU A 47 6.16 -6.06 -28.01
N CYS A 48 5.46 -5.14 -28.67
CA CYS A 48 4.53 -4.20 -28.03
C CYS A 48 3.50 -4.92 -27.16
N ARG A 49 3.01 -6.09 -27.62
CA ARG A 49 2.04 -6.90 -26.88
C ARG A 49 2.59 -7.35 -25.51
N ASP A 50 3.83 -7.81 -25.49
CA ASP A 50 4.45 -8.33 -24.26
C ASP A 50 4.75 -7.18 -23.29
N ILE A 51 5.22 -6.03 -23.80
CA ILE A 51 5.41 -4.81 -23.02
C ILE A 51 4.09 -4.39 -22.34
N VAL A 52 2.99 -4.33 -23.08
CA VAL A 52 1.68 -3.94 -22.54
C VAL A 52 1.17 -4.94 -21.49
N ILE A 53 1.37 -6.24 -21.70
CA ILE A 53 1.02 -7.28 -20.71
C ILE A 53 1.82 -7.08 -19.42
N GLN A 54 3.15 -6.90 -19.53
CA GLN A 54 3.99 -6.68 -18.36
C GLN A 54 3.64 -5.38 -17.63
N LEU A 55 3.40 -4.30 -18.38
CA LEU A 55 2.99 -3.02 -17.82
C LEU A 55 1.66 -3.13 -17.06
N SER A 56 0.68 -3.87 -17.61
CA SER A 56 -0.59 -4.12 -16.91
C SER A 56 -0.41 -4.87 -15.59
N ALA A 57 0.60 -5.75 -15.50
CA ALA A 57 0.94 -6.44 -14.26
C ALA A 57 1.59 -5.50 -13.24
N VAL A 58 2.42 -4.53 -13.70
CA VAL A 58 2.97 -3.47 -12.85
C VAL A 58 1.86 -2.60 -12.29
N SER A 59 0.95 -2.10 -13.14
CA SER A 59 -0.20 -1.29 -12.70
C SER A 59 -1.00 -2.01 -11.62
N LYS A 60 -1.38 -3.27 -11.85
CA LYS A 60 -2.12 -4.07 -10.87
C LYS A 60 -1.34 -4.30 -9.55
N ALA A 61 -0.01 -4.36 -9.59
CA ALA A 61 0.81 -4.46 -8.40
C ALA A 61 0.83 -3.14 -7.61
N LEU A 62 0.89 -2.01 -8.31
CA LEU A 62 0.79 -0.67 -7.74
C LEU A 62 -0.58 -0.41 -7.12
N ASP A 63 -1.68 -0.75 -7.80
CA ASP A 63 -3.04 -0.58 -7.27
C ASP A 63 -3.21 -1.31 -5.94
N ARG A 64 -2.74 -2.56 -5.88
CA ARG A 64 -2.77 -3.36 -4.64
C ARG A 64 -1.90 -2.80 -3.52
N ALA A 65 -0.82 -2.09 -3.85
CA ALA A 65 0.00 -1.40 -2.85
C ALA A 65 -0.71 -0.11 -2.38
N GLY A 66 -1.26 0.67 -3.32
CA GLY A 66 -2.06 1.86 -3.05
C GLY A 66 -3.26 1.58 -2.15
N PHE A 67 -4.06 0.56 -2.45
CA PHE A 67 -5.19 0.15 -1.61
C PHE A 67 -4.75 -0.25 -0.20
N ALA A 68 -3.59 -0.89 -0.04
CA ALA A 68 -3.06 -1.24 1.27
C ALA A 68 -2.63 0.00 2.07
N ILE A 69 -2.05 1.00 1.40
CA ILE A 69 -1.67 2.29 2.00
C ILE A 69 -2.92 3.05 2.46
N VAL A 70 -3.91 3.23 1.58
CA VAL A 70 -5.16 3.93 1.91
C VAL A 70 -5.89 3.23 3.05
N ALA A 71 -6.02 1.89 3.00
CA ALA A 71 -6.64 1.14 4.09
C ALA A 71 -5.88 1.29 5.42
N SER A 72 -4.55 1.43 5.38
CA SER A 72 -3.75 1.72 6.58
C SER A 72 -4.01 3.13 7.11
N ALA A 73 -4.08 4.12 6.22
CA ALA A 73 -4.37 5.51 6.59
C ALA A 73 -5.77 5.64 7.20
N MET A 74 -6.78 5.00 6.62
CA MET A 74 -8.14 4.96 7.17
C MET A 74 -8.18 4.37 8.58
N ARG A 75 -7.42 3.28 8.85
CA ARG A 75 -7.35 2.72 10.22
C ARG A 75 -6.71 3.69 11.21
N ASN A 76 -5.69 4.43 10.79
CA ASN A 76 -5.03 5.40 11.64
C ASN A 76 -5.93 6.60 11.94
N CYS A 77 -6.62 7.15 10.95
CA CYS A 77 -7.61 8.22 11.16
C CYS A 77 -8.76 7.78 12.09
N LEU A 78 -9.16 6.50 12.08
CA LEU A 78 -10.16 5.97 13.00
C LEU A 78 -9.59 5.67 14.41
N ALA A 79 -8.29 5.41 14.52
CA ALA A 79 -7.62 5.11 15.79
C ALA A 79 -7.27 6.37 16.58
N ASP A 80 -7.02 7.48 15.89
CA ASP A 80 -6.77 8.80 16.49
C ASP A 80 -7.61 9.87 15.78
N PRO A 81 -8.85 10.13 16.26
CA PRO A 81 -9.76 11.08 15.62
C PRO A 81 -9.31 12.54 15.75
N ASP A 82 -8.33 12.83 16.60
CA ASP A 82 -7.70 14.16 16.74
C ASP A 82 -6.45 14.29 15.83
N ASP A 83 -6.00 13.21 15.18
CA ASP A 83 -4.93 13.28 14.17
C ASP A 83 -5.46 13.92 12.87
N SER A 84 -5.22 15.22 12.76
CA SER A 84 -5.56 16.04 11.58
C SER A 84 -4.66 15.80 10.37
N SER A 85 -3.89 14.70 10.32
CA SER A 85 -2.96 14.42 9.21
C SER A 85 -3.68 14.16 7.88
N MET A 86 -4.90 13.63 7.89
CA MET A 86 -5.75 13.42 6.72
C MET A 86 -7.23 13.34 7.12
N THR A 87 -8.10 14.05 6.41
CA THR A 87 -9.56 13.97 6.60
C THR A 87 -10.18 12.77 5.85
N PRO A 88 -11.35 12.27 6.26
CA PRO A 88 -12.07 11.22 5.52
C PRO A 88 -12.33 11.57 4.05
N ASP A 89 -12.68 12.82 3.76
CA ASP A 89 -12.93 13.30 2.39
C ASP A 89 -11.65 13.29 1.54
N GLU A 90 -10.51 13.63 2.12
CA GLU A 90 -9.21 13.54 1.44
C GLU A 90 -8.83 12.08 1.16
N LEU A 91 -9.10 11.17 2.09
CA LEU A 91 -8.88 9.73 1.90
C LEU A 91 -9.78 9.14 0.81
N GLU A 92 -11.06 9.53 0.77
CA GLU A 92 -11.98 9.13 -0.29
C GLU A 92 -11.46 9.59 -1.66
N LYS A 93 -11.03 10.85 -1.75
CA LYS A 93 -10.47 11.41 -2.99
C LYS A 93 -9.22 10.64 -3.43
N LEU A 94 -8.30 10.35 -2.52
CA LEU A 94 -7.09 9.57 -2.82
C LEU A 94 -7.45 8.14 -3.26
N PHE A 95 -8.42 7.51 -2.61
CA PHE A 95 -8.91 6.19 -3.02
C PHE A 95 -9.44 6.19 -4.45
N LEU A 96 -10.27 7.17 -4.82
CA LEU A 96 -10.84 7.29 -6.16
C LEU A 96 -9.79 7.54 -7.26
N THR A 97 -8.60 8.08 -6.92
CA THR A 97 -7.49 8.18 -7.89
C THR A 97 -6.83 6.85 -8.23
N LEU A 98 -7.06 5.82 -7.42
CA LEU A 98 -6.50 4.47 -7.61
C LEU A 98 -7.50 3.51 -8.29
N ALA A 99 -8.71 3.96 -8.60
CA ALA A 99 -9.82 3.15 -9.13
C ALA A 99 -9.97 3.23 -10.65
#